data_AF-A0A9P7URD1-F1
#
_entry.id   AF-A0A9P7URD1-F1
#
_cell.length_a   1.000
_cell.length_b   1.000
_cell.length_c   1.000
_cell.angle_alpha   90.00
_cell.angle_beta   90.00
_cell.angle_gamma   90.00
#
_symmetry.space_group_name_H-M   'P 1'
#
loop_
_entity.id
_entity.type
_entity.pdbx_description
1 polymer ?
#
loop_
_entity_poly.entity_id
_entity_poly.type
_entity_poly.pdbx_seq_one_letter_code
_entity_poly.pdbx_strand_id
1 'polypeptide(L)'
;MTRGTACLNCWRRKVKCDGLRPTCGPCSKSSTLNDCEYLEAGLPESQLLQEKISILENRIQELQTSGHGASSSTVQLHHPYSNQFEQSSSRGPEVNSSFLREFQAASPDRRRMIIMPFLSHASELGFFLDISLFSSGVETGSCYPSPSLLSAVLLLADYVSHGGGANEADFLALAVQSTSRGLTDSHPKMILHTIQANILLAHYFQLKGKSVEGQYYTSTAVSLILGTGLHRIRSSDPGSMSGSHLPRPKDALEEGERINAVWAVVALNSFWSAAGRYPSNIDHQLPASRVDAPWPLETPGYISEPLPHNLRSSHTILNFLSNVPDGAYSLPALYSKACLLFEQASILNYQYSPNMPTREEGRQFSRSCDQLSAVLKRFNAELPSPSTATTVPAQRRLLVIYTLSHVAVIQLHYAFVGQNADSRRQVLSTANSIVKCLKSIGLQHFNGVIDPVFAVLLKIVGKVFIAELASSAPSVDPRLLASSVELVMKAMSILGGPGSFMSSQATVLQGKYTGIKR
;
A
#
# COMPACT_ATOMS: atom_id res chain seq x y z
N MET A 1 41.70 20.32 19.55
CA MET A 1 41.97 18.87 19.64
C MET A 1 41.15 18.19 18.57
N THR A 2 41.83 17.55 17.62
CA THR A 2 41.29 17.02 16.36
C THR A 2 40.26 15.91 16.60
N ARG A 3 39.11 16.00 15.94
CA ARG A 3 38.08 14.95 15.91
C ARG A 3 38.63 13.76 15.12
N GLY A 4 38.80 12.60 15.75
CA GLY A 4 39.16 11.35 15.05
C GLY A 4 40.00 10.33 15.85
N THR A 5 40.45 10.63 17.06
CA THR A 5 41.47 9.81 17.76
C THR A 5 40.95 8.95 18.92
N ALA A 6 39.63 8.76 19.07
CA ALA A 6 39.06 7.91 20.12
C ALA A 6 38.78 6.50 19.59
N CYS A 7 39.12 5.46 20.36
CA CYS A 7 38.75 4.07 20.02
C CYS A 7 37.23 3.87 20.02
N LEU A 8 36.76 2.84 19.33
CA LEU A 8 35.34 2.54 19.16
C LEU A 8 34.60 2.36 20.48
N ASN A 9 35.26 1.79 21.50
CA ASN A 9 34.67 1.58 22.82
C ASN A 9 34.53 2.88 23.63
N CYS A 10 35.55 3.73 23.63
CA CYS A 10 35.47 5.04 24.30
C CYS A 10 34.47 5.97 23.60
N TRP A 11 34.39 5.90 22.28
CA TRP A 11 33.39 6.62 21.50
C TRP A 11 31.96 6.16 21.85
N ARG A 12 31.69 4.84 21.84
CA ARG A 12 30.39 4.28 22.24
C ARG A 12 29.98 4.64 23.66
N ARG A 13 30.92 4.62 24.62
CA ARG A 13 30.66 4.97 26.02
C ARG A 13 30.65 6.48 26.28
N LYS A 14 30.93 7.31 25.27
CA LYS A 14 31.06 8.78 25.38
C LYS A 14 32.02 9.22 26.49
N VAL A 15 33.11 8.45 26.70
CA VAL A 15 34.17 8.77 27.66
C VAL A 15 35.43 9.24 26.94
N LYS A 16 36.24 10.06 27.61
CA LYS A 16 37.48 10.59 27.02
C LYS A 16 38.49 9.46 26.80
N CYS A 17 38.88 9.24 25.55
CA CYS A 17 39.94 8.29 25.18
C CYS A 17 41.30 8.98 25.27
N ASP A 18 42.30 8.29 25.82
CA ASP A 18 43.68 8.77 25.89
C ASP A 18 44.50 8.46 24.62
N GLY A 19 43.95 7.67 23.69
CA GLY A 19 44.55 7.40 22.38
C GLY A 19 45.75 6.46 22.40
N LEU A 20 46.08 5.85 23.55
CA LEU A 20 47.17 4.88 23.65
C LEU A 20 46.83 3.59 22.89
N ARG A 21 47.83 3.01 22.22
CA ARG A 21 47.75 1.76 21.44
C ARG A 21 48.72 0.74 22.02
N PRO A 22 48.38 -0.57 22.05
CA PRO A 22 47.23 -1.21 21.41
C PRO A 22 45.90 -1.04 22.17
N THR A 23 45.93 -0.77 23.48
CA THR A 23 44.73 -0.59 24.30
C THR A 23 44.79 0.73 25.07
N CYS A 24 43.73 1.54 24.98
CA CYS A 24 43.61 2.78 25.71
C CYS A 24 43.45 2.52 27.23
N GLY A 25 43.90 3.44 28.10
CA GLY A 25 43.83 3.27 29.55
C GLY A 25 42.41 2.99 30.09
N PRO A 26 41.35 3.66 29.59
CA PRO A 26 39.98 3.36 29.96
C PRO A 26 39.50 1.95 29.58
N CYS A 27 39.98 1.40 28.46
CA CYS A 27 39.65 0.04 28.04
C CYS A 27 40.45 -1.00 28.84
N SER A 28 41.73 -0.73 29.14
CA SER A 28 42.58 -1.63 29.93
C SER A 28 42.05 -1.88 31.36
N LYS A 29 41.38 -0.89 31.97
CA LYS A 29 40.81 -1.02 33.31
C LYS A 29 39.46 -1.73 33.35
N SER A 30 38.88 -2.06 32.19
CA SER A 30 37.57 -2.70 32.09
C SER A 30 37.75 -4.19 31.82
N SER A 31 37.51 -5.05 32.82
CA SER A 31 37.66 -6.52 32.70
C SER A 31 36.70 -7.20 31.71
N THR A 32 35.77 -6.44 31.12
CA THR A 32 34.72 -6.90 30.21
C THR A 32 34.99 -6.57 28.74
N LEU A 33 36.08 -5.90 28.39
CA LEU A 33 36.36 -5.42 27.02
C LEU A 33 37.81 -5.73 26.62
N ASN A 34 38.02 -6.80 25.86
CA ASN A 34 39.36 -7.18 25.39
C ASN A 34 39.80 -6.50 24.08
N ASP A 35 38.87 -5.93 23.30
CA ASP A 35 39.19 -5.45 21.94
C ASP A 35 39.08 -3.92 21.84
N CYS A 36 40.21 -3.24 21.99
CA CYS A 36 40.32 -1.78 21.87
C CYS A 36 40.64 -1.37 20.43
N GLU A 37 39.62 -1.31 19.58
CA GLU A 37 39.80 -1.06 18.15
C GLU A 37 39.74 0.44 17.77
N TYR A 38 40.67 0.84 16.91
CA TYR A 38 40.70 2.14 16.25
C TYR A 38 40.48 1.94 14.75
N LEU A 39 39.61 2.75 14.13
CA LEU A 39 39.44 2.77 12.68
C LEU A 39 40.71 3.36 12.05
N GLU A 40 41.51 2.52 11.37
CA GLU A 40 42.63 3.00 10.56
C GLU A 40 42.14 3.53 9.22
N ALA A 41 42.71 4.66 8.80
CA ALA A 41 42.38 5.33 7.56
C ALA A 41 42.90 4.54 6.35
N GLY A 42 41.96 4.06 5.52
CA GLY A 42 42.09 3.80 4.08
C GLY A 42 43.23 2.91 3.58
N LEU A 43 42.91 1.65 3.26
CA LEU A 43 43.76 0.82 2.41
C LEU A 43 43.68 1.28 0.94
N PRO A 44 44.78 1.27 0.18
CA PRO A 44 44.81 1.74 -1.20
C PRO A 44 43.99 0.82 -2.13
N GLU A 45 43.23 1.44 -3.03
CA GLU A 45 42.26 0.84 -3.95
C GLU A 45 42.77 -0.40 -4.72
N SER A 46 44.08 -0.44 -5.00
CA SER A 46 44.76 -1.56 -5.63
C SER A 46 44.65 -2.86 -4.83
N GLN A 47 44.77 -2.81 -3.50
CA GLN A 47 44.67 -4.02 -2.68
C GLN A 47 43.23 -4.52 -2.55
N LEU A 48 42.28 -3.59 -2.54
CA LEU A 48 40.85 -3.91 -2.48
C LEU A 48 40.34 -4.50 -3.80
N LEU A 49 40.91 -4.07 -4.93
CA LEU A 49 40.71 -4.68 -6.24
C LEU A 49 41.35 -6.09 -6.31
N GLN A 50 42.54 -6.28 -5.75
CA GLN A 50 43.21 -7.58 -5.73
C GLN A 50 42.48 -8.60 -4.84
N GLU A 51 41.95 -8.15 -3.70
CA GLU A 51 41.10 -8.97 -2.83
C GLU A 51 39.77 -9.32 -3.53
N LYS A 52 39.15 -8.38 -4.24
CA LYS A 52 37.96 -8.66 -5.06
C LYS A 52 38.24 -9.63 -6.20
N ILE A 53 39.37 -9.52 -6.87
CA ILE A 53 39.78 -10.46 -7.92
C ILE A 53 39.94 -11.86 -7.32
N SER A 54 40.65 -11.99 -6.19
CA SER A 54 40.82 -13.28 -5.51
C SER A 54 39.49 -13.92 -5.06
N ILE A 55 38.55 -13.11 -4.55
CA ILE A 55 37.22 -13.60 -4.17
C ILE A 55 36.41 -14.03 -5.39
N LEU A 56 36.48 -13.28 -6.49
CA LEU A 56 35.75 -13.59 -7.72
C LEU A 56 36.33 -14.82 -8.43
N GLU A 57 37.65 -14.99 -8.43
CA GLU A 57 38.33 -16.18 -8.98
C GLU A 57 37.98 -17.44 -8.19
N ASN A 58 37.98 -17.37 -6.85
CA ASN A 58 37.50 -18.47 -6.01
C ASN A 58 36.03 -18.79 -6.29
N ARG A 59 35.18 -17.78 -6.50
CA ARG A 59 33.76 -17.98 -6.78
C ARG A 59 33.51 -18.61 -8.16
N ILE A 60 34.30 -18.22 -9.15
CA ILE A 60 34.27 -18.84 -10.48
C ILE A 60 34.75 -20.29 -10.38
N GLN A 61 35.81 -20.55 -9.61
CA GLN A 61 36.31 -21.90 -9.39
C GLN A 61 35.23 -22.77 -8.73
N GLU A 62 34.59 -22.32 -7.64
CA GLU A 62 33.46 -23.02 -7.00
C GLU A 62 32.31 -23.33 -7.97
N LEU A 63 31.96 -22.38 -8.84
CA LEU A 63 30.90 -22.54 -9.84
C LEU A 63 31.31 -23.50 -10.97
N GLN A 64 32.59 -23.56 -11.32
CA GLN A 64 33.13 -24.47 -12.33
C GLN A 64 33.29 -25.90 -11.80
N THR A 65 33.69 -26.09 -10.53
CA THR A 65 33.66 -27.41 -9.87
C THR A 65 32.23 -27.91 -9.67
N SER A 66 31.26 -27.01 -9.45
CA SER A 66 29.83 -27.35 -9.36
C SER A 66 29.17 -27.65 -10.72
N GLY A 67 29.85 -27.33 -11.84
CA GLY A 67 29.29 -27.43 -13.20
C GLY A 67 29.52 -28.74 -13.94
N HIS A 68 30.32 -29.67 -13.41
CA HIS A 68 30.74 -30.88 -14.13
C HIS A 68 30.31 -32.22 -13.51
N GLY A 69 29.28 -32.22 -12.65
CA GLY A 69 28.79 -33.48 -12.10
C GLY A 69 27.51 -33.39 -11.29
N ALA A 70 26.39 -32.98 -11.89
CA ALA A 70 25.04 -33.42 -11.48
C ALA A 70 23.97 -32.80 -12.38
N SER A 71 23.25 -33.67 -13.08
CA SER A 71 21.94 -33.40 -13.68
C SER A 71 20.93 -32.90 -12.64
N SER A 72 20.26 -31.77 -12.94
CA SER A 72 18.96 -31.31 -12.44
C SER A 72 18.67 -31.50 -10.94
N SER A 73 19.01 -30.50 -10.11
CA SER A 73 18.38 -30.34 -8.79
C SER A 73 18.09 -28.86 -8.52
N THR A 74 16.80 -28.54 -8.52
CA THR A 74 16.18 -27.25 -8.19
C THR A 74 16.62 -26.78 -6.79
N VAL A 75 17.02 -25.51 -6.67
CA VAL A 75 17.30 -24.89 -5.35
C VAL A 75 15.98 -24.76 -4.59
N GLN A 76 15.82 -25.56 -3.53
CA GLN A 76 14.70 -25.47 -2.58
C GLN A 76 14.97 -24.31 -1.61
N LEU A 77 14.12 -23.28 -1.63
CA LEU A 77 14.14 -22.20 -0.65
C LEU A 77 13.55 -22.71 0.68
N HIS A 78 14.36 -22.71 1.74
CA HIS A 78 13.93 -23.14 3.07
C HIS A 78 13.21 -22.00 3.81
N HIS A 79 11.96 -22.23 4.21
CA HIS A 79 11.16 -21.30 4.99
C HIS A 79 11.42 -21.50 6.50
N PRO A 80 11.96 -20.52 7.23
CA PRO A 80 12.39 -20.71 8.64
C PRO A 80 11.24 -20.89 9.66
N TYR A 81 10.00 -21.06 9.18
CA TYR A 81 8.81 -21.33 10.00
C TYR A 81 8.17 -22.71 9.74
N SER A 82 8.76 -23.57 8.88
CA SER A 82 8.20 -24.90 8.57
C SER A 82 8.15 -25.85 9.78
N ASN A 83 9.10 -25.73 10.71
CA ASN A 83 9.24 -26.68 11.83
C ASN A 83 8.17 -26.59 12.93
N GLN A 84 7.19 -25.68 12.84
CA GLN A 84 6.02 -25.70 13.74
C GLN A 84 4.78 -26.37 13.15
N PHE A 85 4.80 -26.77 11.87
CA PHE A 85 3.65 -27.41 11.20
C PHE A 85 3.92 -28.84 10.69
N GLU A 86 5.13 -29.38 10.85
CA GLU A 86 5.50 -30.66 10.22
C GLU A 86 5.18 -31.93 11.04
N GLN A 87 4.60 -31.83 12.24
CA GLN A 87 4.12 -33.02 12.99
C GLN A 87 2.64 -33.36 12.79
N SER A 88 1.96 -32.78 11.79
CA SER A 88 0.57 -33.10 11.46
C SER A 88 0.35 -33.33 9.96
N SER A 89 1.22 -34.10 9.31
CA SER A 89 0.98 -34.59 7.95
C SER A 89 0.14 -35.87 7.95
N SER A 90 -1.18 -35.73 8.14
CA SER A 90 -2.23 -36.58 7.53
C SER A 90 -3.62 -36.12 7.96
N ARG A 91 -4.05 -34.92 7.54
CA ARG A 91 -5.44 -34.43 7.43
C ARG A 91 -5.39 -32.93 7.08
N GLY A 92 -5.17 -32.59 5.81
CA GLY A 92 -5.70 -31.30 5.31
C GLY A 92 -7.23 -31.39 5.39
N PRO A 93 -7.96 -30.35 5.83
CA PRO A 93 -9.39 -30.50 6.08
C PRO A 93 -10.11 -30.75 4.75
N GLU A 94 -10.64 -31.96 4.55
CA GLU A 94 -11.57 -32.30 3.46
C GLU A 94 -12.76 -31.31 3.43
N VAL A 95 -13.06 -30.68 4.58
CA VAL A 95 -14.08 -29.64 4.81
C VAL A 95 -13.92 -28.41 3.90
N ASN A 96 -12.70 -27.98 3.60
CA ASN A 96 -12.50 -26.78 2.75
C ASN A 96 -12.86 -27.06 1.28
N SER A 97 -12.69 -28.30 0.84
CA SER A 97 -13.06 -28.74 -0.50
C SER A 97 -14.56 -29.01 -0.64
N SER A 98 -15.25 -29.37 0.45
CA SER A 98 -16.69 -29.66 0.42
C SER A 98 -17.52 -28.39 0.20
N PHE A 99 -17.14 -27.25 0.81
CA PHE A 99 -17.87 -25.99 0.60
C PHE A 99 -17.85 -25.55 -0.87
N LEU A 100 -16.67 -25.52 -1.52
CA LEU A 100 -16.59 -25.12 -2.92
C LEU A 100 -17.39 -26.05 -3.83
N ARG A 101 -17.38 -27.36 -3.53
CA ARG A 101 -18.20 -28.34 -4.25
C ARG A 101 -19.69 -28.09 -4.05
N GLU A 102 -20.13 -27.78 -2.83
CA GLU A 102 -21.53 -27.45 -2.56
C GLU A 102 -21.94 -26.15 -3.26
N PHE A 103 -21.09 -25.12 -3.22
CA PHE A 103 -21.31 -23.87 -3.94
C PHE A 103 -21.40 -24.10 -5.46
N GLN A 104 -20.51 -24.90 -6.02
CA GLN A 104 -20.54 -25.26 -7.44
C GLN A 104 -21.76 -26.12 -7.81
N ALA A 105 -22.23 -26.98 -6.90
CA ALA A 105 -23.44 -27.78 -7.09
C ALA A 105 -24.75 -26.98 -6.92
N ALA A 106 -24.69 -25.78 -6.33
CA ALA A 106 -25.87 -24.93 -6.15
C ALA A 106 -26.48 -24.46 -7.48
N SER A 107 -27.70 -23.93 -7.46
CA SER A 107 -28.28 -23.29 -8.65
C SER A 107 -27.51 -22.01 -9.02
N PRO A 108 -27.51 -21.58 -10.30
CA PRO A 108 -26.93 -20.31 -10.73
C PRO A 108 -27.43 -19.12 -9.88
N ASP A 109 -28.73 -19.06 -9.60
CA ASP A 109 -29.33 -18.00 -8.79
C ASP A 109 -28.79 -17.99 -7.36
N ARG A 110 -28.59 -19.19 -6.77
CA ARG A 110 -28.02 -19.31 -5.42
C ARG A 110 -26.56 -18.88 -5.41
N ARG A 111 -25.77 -19.26 -6.42
CA ARG A 111 -24.38 -18.79 -6.55
C ARG A 111 -24.31 -17.28 -6.65
N ARG A 112 -25.16 -16.67 -7.50
CA ARG A 112 -25.26 -15.22 -7.65
C ARG A 112 -25.61 -14.55 -6.33
N MET A 113 -26.66 -15.02 -5.66
CA MET A 113 -27.12 -14.49 -4.37
C MET A 113 -26.00 -14.49 -3.31
N ILE A 114 -25.17 -15.52 -3.26
CA ILE A 114 -24.04 -15.61 -2.31
C ILE A 114 -22.96 -14.56 -2.61
N ILE A 115 -22.66 -14.27 -3.88
CA ILE A 115 -21.62 -13.29 -4.23
C ILE A 115 -22.14 -11.84 -4.30
N MET A 116 -23.45 -11.62 -4.37
CA MET A 116 -24.06 -10.27 -4.46
C MET A 116 -23.58 -9.28 -3.38
N PRO A 117 -23.44 -9.67 -2.09
CA PRO A 117 -22.92 -8.77 -1.06
C PRO A 117 -21.54 -8.21 -1.41
N PHE A 118 -20.65 -9.05 -1.94
CA PHE A 118 -19.34 -8.63 -2.44
C PHE A 118 -19.48 -7.72 -3.67
N LEU A 119 -20.30 -8.10 -4.66
CA LEU A 119 -20.44 -7.33 -5.91
C LEU A 119 -20.91 -5.89 -5.66
N SER A 120 -21.75 -5.66 -4.65
CA SER A 120 -22.20 -4.32 -4.25
C SER A 120 -21.10 -3.43 -3.65
N HIS A 121 -19.92 -4.00 -3.35
CA HIS A 121 -18.75 -3.34 -2.78
C HIS A 121 -17.45 -3.63 -3.54
N ALA A 122 -17.55 -4.23 -4.73
CA ALA A 122 -16.39 -4.71 -5.48
C ALA A 122 -15.41 -3.56 -5.79
N SER A 123 -15.96 -2.40 -6.16
CA SER A 123 -15.15 -1.22 -6.46
C SER A 123 -14.34 -0.76 -5.25
N GLU A 124 -14.92 -0.78 -4.04
CA GLU A 124 -14.33 -0.37 -2.76
C GLU A 124 -13.23 -1.32 -2.29
N LEU A 125 -13.32 -2.59 -2.70
CA LEU A 125 -12.42 -3.68 -2.32
C LEU A 125 -11.32 -3.94 -3.36
N GLY A 126 -11.11 -3.02 -4.31
CA GLY A 126 -10.04 -3.11 -5.30
C GLY A 126 -10.28 -4.18 -6.37
N PHE A 127 -11.53 -4.51 -6.67
CA PHE A 127 -11.88 -5.40 -7.77
C PHE A 127 -11.70 -4.69 -9.12
N PHE A 128 -10.75 -5.14 -9.93
CA PHE A 128 -10.37 -4.52 -11.19
C PHE A 128 -10.85 -5.28 -12.43
N LEU A 129 -11.35 -6.50 -12.26
CA LEU A 129 -11.87 -7.34 -13.34
C LEU A 129 -13.28 -6.91 -13.77
N ASP A 130 -13.70 -7.33 -14.96
CA ASP A 130 -15.07 -7.10 -15.42
C ASP A 130 -16.09 -7.86 -14.56
N ILE A 131 -17.00 -7.11 -13.93
CA ILE A 131 -18.01 -7.65 -13.01
C ILE A 131 -19.01 -8.55 -13.75
N SER A 132 -19.39 -8.21 -14.98
CA SER A 132 -20.37 -8.97 -15.75
C SER A 132 -19.81 -10.33 -16.19
N LEU A 133 -18.58 -10.36 -16.69
CA LEU A 133 -17.87 -11.60 -17.05
C LEU A 133 -17.59 -12.46 -15.82
N PHE A 134 -17.17 -11.84 -14.71
CA PHE A 134 -16.96 -12.55 -13.46
C PHE A 134 -18.27 -13.20 -12.97
N SER A 135 -19.37 -12.43 -12.88
CA SER A 135 -20.67 -12.93 -12.41
C SER A 135 -21.19 -14.05 -13.31
N SER A 136 -21.09 -13.89 -14.63
CA SER A 136 -21.50 -14.91 -15.60
C SER A 136 -20.66 -16.19 -15.46
N GLY A 137 -19.34 -16.06 -15.24
CA GLY A 137 -18.47 -17.21 -14.99
C GLY A 137 -18.87 -17.99 -13.74
N VAL A 138 -19.16 -17.27 -12.64
CA VAL A 138 -19.65 -17.87 -11.39
C VAL A 138 -21.01 -18.54 -11.60
N GLU A 139 -21.94 -17.88 -12.28
CA GLU A 139 -23.30 -18.38 -12.52
C GLU A 139 -23.33 -19.60 -13.42
N THR A 140 -22.42 -19.71 -14.39
CA THR A 140 -22.35 -20.88 -15.29
C THR A 140 -21.60 -22.05 -14.68
N GLY A 141 -20.90 -21.86 -13.55
CA GLY A 141 -20.03 -22.88 -12.97
C GLY A 141 -18.88 -23.26 -13.91
N SER A 142 -18.49 -22.34 -14.78
CA SER A 142 -17.40 -22.57 -15.74
C SER A 142 -16.06 -22.69 -15.02
N CYS A 143 -14.99 -23.03 -15.74
CA CYS A 143 -13.63 -22.98 -15.21
C CYS A 143 -13.15 -21.55 -14.85
N TYR A 144 -14.03 -20.56 -14.96
CA TYR A 144 -13.80 -19.15 -14.71
C TYR A 144 -14.87 -18.68 -13.70
N PRO A 145 -14.53 -18.15 -12.51
CA PRO A 145 -13.21 -17.76 -12.00
C PRO A 145 -12.33 -18.91 -11.49
N SER A 146 -11.04 -18.62 -11.30
CA SER A 146 -10.10 -19.59 -10.70
C SER A 146 -10.43 -19.82 -9.22
N PRO A 147 -10.00 -20.95 -8.63
CA PRO A 147 -10.24 -21.25 -7.21
C PRO A 147 -9.70 -20.16 -6.27
N SER A 148 -8.52 -19.61 -6.57
CA SER A 148 -7.90 -18.50 -5.82
C SER A 148 -8.79 -17.26 -5.75
N LEU A 149 -9.33 -16.83 -6.89
CA LEU A 149 -10.21 -15.67 -6.95
C LEU A 149 -11.56 -15.94 -6.29
N LEU A 150 -12.17 -17.09 -6.59
CA LEU A 150 -13.49 -17.44 -6.05
C LEU A 150 -13.47 -17.51 -4.52
N SER A 151 -12.47 -18.19 -3.94
CA SER A 151 -12.34 -18.32 -2.49
C SER A 151 -12.14 -16.97 -1.79
N ALA A 152 -11.32 -16.07 -2.34
CA ALA A 152 -11.15 -14.72 -1.81
C ALA A 152 -12.44 -13.88 -1.89
N VAL A 153 -13.22 -14.01 -2.98
CA VAL A 153 -14.51 -13.35 -3.13
C VAL A 153 -15.53 -13.88 -2.12
N LEU A 154 -15.59 -15.19 -1.92
CA LEU A 154 -16.51 -15.80 -0.94
C LEU A 154 -16.20 -15.36 0.49
N LEU A 155 -14.92 -15.28 0.86
CA LEU A 155 -14.49 -14.73 2.15
C LEU A 155 -15.00 -13.30 2.36
N LEU A 156 -14.81 -12.42 1.36
CA LEU A 156 -15.29 -11.04 1.47
C LEU A 156 -16.81 -10.93 1.41
N ALA A 157 -17.49 -11.80 0.66
CA ALA A 157 -18.94 -11.86 0.65
C ALA A 157 -19.50 -12.22 2.03
N ASP A 158 -18.90 -13.19 2.72
CA ASP A 158 -19.25 -13.52 4.11
C ASP A 158 -18.95 -12.35 5.06
N TYR A 159 -17.77 -11.72 4.93
CA TYR A 159 -17.40 -10.57 5.75
C TYR A 159 -18.37 -9.40 5.58
N VAL A 160 -18.75 -9.05 4.35
CA VAL A 160 -19.70 -7.95 4.08
C VAL A 160 -21.09 -8.28 4.61
N SER A 161 -21.51 -9.54 4.55
CA SER A 161 -22.84 -9.96 4.99
C SER A 161 -22.97 -10.05 6.51
N HIS A 162 -21.95 -10.58 7.19
CA HIS A 162 -22.05 -11.00 8.60
C HIS A 162 -20.99 -10.36 9.52
N GLY A 163 -20.03 -9.60 8.98
CA GLY A 163 -18.88 -9.08 9.75
C GLY A 163 -17.82 -10.14 10.11
N GLY A 164 -17.95 -11.35 9.56
CA GLY A 164 -17.17 -12.54 9.92
C GLY A 164 -18.04 -13.57 10.62
N GLY A 165 -18.75 -14.39 9.85
CA GLY A 165 -19.68 -15.39 10.37
C GLY A 165 -18.98 -16.59 11.01
N ALA A 166 -19.77 -17.58 11.46
CA ALA A 166 -19.24 -18.81 12.08
C ALA A 166 -18.24 -19.57 11.18
N ASN A 167 -18.37 -19.42 9.85
CA ASN A 167 -17.53 -20.08 8.85
C ASN A 167 -16.33 -19.21 8.38
N GLU A 168 -16.12 -18.03 8.97
CA GLU A 168 -15.08 -17.09 8.53
C GLU A 168 -13.68 -17.73 8.50
N ALA A 169 -13.35 -18.51 9.53
CA ALA A 169 -12.05 -19.17 9.64
C ALA A 169 -11.80 -20.15 8.48
N ASP A 170 -12.84 -20.89 8.07
CA ASP A 170 -12.77 -21.86 6.98
C ASP A 170 -12.62 -21.16 5.63
N PHE A 171 -13.40 -20.10 5.40
CA PHE A 171 -13.27 -19.27 4.20
C PHE A 171 -11.88 -18.64 4.10
N LEU A 172 -11.33 -18.15 5.21
CA LEU A 172 -10.00 -17.58 5.24
C LEU A 172 -8.94 -18.63 4.92
N ALA A 173 -8.99 -19.79 5.59
CA ALA A 173 -8.06 -20.88 5.34
C ALA A 173 -8.07 -21.32 3.87
N LEU A 174 -9.27 -21.45 3.29
CA LEU A 174 -9.44 -21.79 1.89
C LEU A 174 -8.88 -20.71 0.94
N ALA A 175 -9.15 -19.43 1.21
CA ALA A 175 -8.67 -18.33 0.38
C ALA A 175 -7.14 -18.21 0.39
N VAL A 176 -6.52 -18.34 1.56
CA VAL A 176 -5.05 -18.34 1.73
C VAL A 176 -4.42 -19.53 1.00
N GLN A 177 -4.98 -20.73 1.19
CA GLN A 177 -4.46 -21.94 0.54
C GLN A 177 -4.61 -21.91 -0.98
N SER A 178 -5.76 -21.45 -1.49
CA SER A 178 -6.01 -21.38 -2.93
C SER A 178 -5.16 -20.30 -3.59
N THR A 179 -4.96 -19.16 -2.92
CA THR A 179 -4.12 -18.06 -3.43
C THR A 179 -2.65 -18.46 -3.49
N SER A 180 -2.12 -19.18 -2.49
CA SER A 180 -0.72 -19.65 -2.52
C SER A 180 -0.44 -20.66 -3.65
N ARG A 181 -1.47 -21.36 -4.11
CA ARG A 181 -1.43 -22.28 -5.27
C ARG A 181 -1.86 -21.62 -6.58
N GLY A 182 -2.21 -20.34 -6.58
CA GLY A 182 -2.84 -19.68 -7.73
C GLY A 182 -2.00 -19.64 -9.01
N LEU A 183 -0.66 -19.69 -8.88
CA LEU A 183 0.26 -19.77 -10.03
C LEU A 183 0.53 -21.20 -10.52
N THR A 184 0.10 -22.22 -9.77
CA THR A 184 0.24 -23.64 -10.14
C THR A 184 -0.98 -24.16 -10.88
N ASP A 185 -2.07 -23.39 -10.90
CA ASP A 185 -3.32 -23.75 -11.57
C ASP A 185 -3.20 -23.62 -13.10
N SER A 186 -3.87 -24.50 -13.85
CA SER A 186 -3.93 -24.45 -15.32
C SER A 186 -5.05 -23.51 -15.83
N HIS A 187 -5.10 -22.27 -15.32
CA HIS A 187 -6.13 -21.29 -15.69
C HIS A 187 -5.58 -20.21 -16.65
N PRO A 188 -6.27 -19.88 -17.77
CA PRO A 188 -5.75 -18.95 -18.78
C PRO A 188 -5.51 -17.52 -18.27
N LYS A 189 -6.23 -17.09 -17.21
CA LYS A 189 -6.01 -15.82 -16.51
C LYS A 189 -5.43 -15.98 -15.09
N MET A 190 -4.71 -17.07 -14.82
CA MET A 190 -4.20 -17.40 -13.47
C MET A 190 -3.45 -16.22 -12.81
N ILE A 191 -2.64 -15.49 -13.58
CA ILE A 191 -1.83 -14.38 -13.06
C ILE A 191 -2.73 -13.23 -12.60
N LEU A 192 -3.65 -12.75 -13.45
CA LEU A 192 -4.58 -11.68 -13.08
C LEU A 192 -5.48 -12.07 -11.92
N HIS A 193 -6.02 -13.29 -11.94
CA HIS A 193 -6.87 -13.77 -10.85
C HIS A 193 -6.10 -13.91 -9.54
N THR A 194 -4.82 -14.33 -9.59
CA THR A 194 -3.96 -14.41 -8.40
C THR A 194 -3.61 -13.02 -7.88
N ILE A 195 -3.34 -12.04 -8.76
CA ILE A 195 -3.16 -10.63 -8.35
C ILE A 195 -4.43 -10.11 -7.67
N GLN A 196 -5.61 -10.33 -8.28
CA GLN A 196 -6.89 -9.93 -7.71
C GLN A 196 -7.12 -10.57 -6.34
N ALA A 197 -6.86 -11.88 -6.19
CA ALA A 197 -7.01 -12.60 -4.93
C ALA A 197 -6.09 -12.04 -3.83
N ASN A 198 -4.83 -11.69 -4.15
CA ASN A 198 -3.92 -11.04 -3.22
C ASN A 198 -4.44 -9.65 -2.79
N ILE A 199 -4.95 -8.83 -3.70
CA ILE A 199 -5.57 -7.53 -3.37
C ILE A 199 -6.76 -7.71 -2.41
N LEU A 200 -7.63 -8.68 -2.70
CA LEU A 200 -8.80 -8.98 -1.88
C LEU A 200 -8.41 -9.46 -0.48
N LEU A 201 -7.41 -10.35 -0.37
CA LEU A 201 -6.88 -10.79 0.92
C LEU A 201 -6.23 -9.63 1.69
N ALA A 202 -5.48 -8.76 1.02
CA ALA A 202 -4.91 -7.58 1.64
C ALA A 202 -6.01 -6.68 2.25
N HIS A 203 -7.07 -6.40 1.50
CA HIS A 203 -8.23 -5.65 1.98
C HIS A 203 -8.93 -6.34 3.15
N TYR A 204 -9.15 -7.66 3.10
CA TYR A 204 -9.73 -8.43 4.20
C TYR A 204 -8.92 -8.25 5.50
N PHE A 205 -7.61 -8.44 5.44
CA PHE A 205 -6.74 -8.28 6.61
C PHE A 205 -6.74 -6.83 7.13
N GLN A 206 -6.76 -5.84 6.24
CA GLN A 206 -6.87 -4.42 6.62
C GLN A 206 -8.21 -4.10 7.30
N LEU A 207 -9.32 -4.67 6.81
CA LEU A 207 -10.65 -4.54 7.42
C LEU A 207 -10.72 -5.16 8.82
N LYS A 208 -9.91 -6.19 9.08
CA LYS A 208 -9.70 -6.78 10.41
C LYS A 208 -8.62 -6.09 11.24
N GLY A 209 -7.98 -5.04 10.73
CA GLY A 209 -6.90 -4.32 11.41
C GLY A 209 -5.58 -5.09 11.51
N LYS A 210 -5.42 -6.17 10.74
CA LYS A 210 -4.22 -7.02 10.65
C LYS A 210 -3.26 -6.47 9.59
N SER A 211 -2.53 -5.42 9.96
CA SER A 211 -1.72 -4.65 9.00
C SER A 211 -0.53 -5.40 8.42
N VAL A 212 0.10 -6.30 9.19
CA VAL A 212 1.28 -7.06 8.74
C VAL A 212 0.87 -8.07 7.66
N GLU A 213 -0.19 -8.83 7.91
CA GLU A 213 -0.75 -9.77 6.95
C GLU A 213 -1.25 -9.04 5.71
N GLY A 214 -1.93 -7.89 5.86
CA GLY A 214 -2.32 -7.04 4.74
C GLY A 214 -1.13 -6.59 3.88
N GLN A 215 -0.02 -6.22 4.52
CA GLN A 215 1.21 -5.82 3.84
C GLN A 215 1.88 -7.00 3.10
N TYR A 216 1.82 -8.21 3.65
CA TYR A 216 2.32 -9.42 2.99
C TYR A 216 1.64 -9.65 1.64
N TYR A 217 0.30 -9.64 1.61
CA TYR A 217 -0.45 -9.82 0.36
C TYR A 217 -0.26 -8.66 -0.62
N THR A 218 -0.12 -7.43 -0.10
CA THR A 218 0.21 -6.25 -0.93
C THR A 218 1.58 -6.43 -1.61
N SER A 219 2.60 -6.87 -0.86
CA SER A 219 3.96 -7.07 -1.37
C SER A 219 4.03 -8.21 -2.39
N THR A 220 3.25 -9.28 -2.19
CA THR A 220 3.09 -10.36 -3.16
C THR A 220 2.46 -9.84 -4.46
N ALA A 221 1.39 -9.03 -4.36
CA ALA A 221 0.76 -8.43 -5.54
C ALA A 221 1.71 -7.50 -6.32
N VAL A 222 2.52 -6.69 -5.61
CA VAL A 222 3.59 -5.87 -6.21
C VAL A 222 4.60 -6.76 -6.95
N SER A 223 5.07 -7.82 -6.30
CA SER A 223 6.04 -8.75 -6.91
C SER A 223 5.49 -9.40 -8.18
N LEU A 224 4.19 -9.72 -8.22
CA LEU A 224 3.55 -10.27 -9.41
C LEU A 224 3.47 -9.26 -10.57
N ILE A 225 3.08 -8.00 -10.33
CA ILE A 225 3.02 -7.00 -11.42
C ILE A 225 4.40 -6.61 -11.94
N LEU A 226 5.43 -6.66 -11.09
CA LEU A 226 6.81 -6.41 -11.48
C LEU A 226 7.39 -7.61 -12.24
N GLY A 227 7.32 -8.80 -11.66
CA GLY A 227 7.86 -10.03 -12.23
C GLY A 227 7.20 -10.47 -13.54
N THR A 228 5.95 -10.06 -13.80
CA THR A 228 5.26 -10.34 -15.07
C THR A 228 5.43 -9.25 -16.13
N GLY A 229 6.05 -8.12 -15.76
CA GLY A 229 6.23 -6.96 -16.65
C GLY A 229 4.96 -6.12 -16.86
N LEU A 230 3.86 -6.37 -16.14
CA LEU A 230 2.60 -5.63 -16.28
C LEU A 230 2.77 -4.12 -16.06
N HIS A 231 3.63 -3.72 -15.13
CA HIS A 231 3.97 -2.32 -14.87
C HIS A 231 4.54 -1.56 -16.09
N ARG A 232 4.95 -2.26 -17.16
CA ARG A 232 5.49 -1.68 -18.40
C ARG A 232 4.54 -1.75 -19.60
N ILE A 233 3.24 -2.00 -19.40
CA ILE A 233 2.25 -1.96 -20.49
C ILE A 233 2.38 -0.64 -21.25
N ARG A 234 2.49 -0.74 -22.58
CA ARG A 234 2.65 0.41 -23.51
C ARG A 234 3.86 1.30 -23.23
N SER A 235 4.91 0.78 -22.59
CA SER A 235 6.15 1.52 -22.37
C SER A 235 6.77 1.98 -23.70
N SER A 236 7.27 3.22 -23.70
CA SER A 236 8.06 3.79 -24.81
C SER A 236 9.52 3.30 -24.81
N ASP A 237 9.95 2.61 -23.75
CA ASP A 237 11.32 2.13 -23.62
C ASP A 237 11.55 0.87 -24.47
N PRO A 238 12.49 0.89 -25.43
CA PRO A 238 12.77 -0.26 -26.29
C PRO A 238 13.23 -1.50 -25.50
N GLY A 239 13.84 -1.34 -24.32
CA GLY A 239 14.24 -2.45 -23.45
C GLY A 239 13.07 -3.22 -22.83
N SER A 240 11.85 -2.65 -22.87
CA SER A 240 10.66 -3.26 -22.28
C SER A 240 10.08 -4.43 -23.08
N MET A 241 10.43 -4.57 -24.37
CA MET A 241 9.80 -5.56 -25.26
C MET A 241 10.29 -7.01 -25.00
N SER A 242 11.41 -7.18 -24.31
CA SER A 242 12.01 -8.51 -24.05
C SER A 242 11.68 -9.09 -22.67
N GLY A 243 10.91 -8.41 -21.81
CA GLY A 243 10.74 -8.78 -20.40
C GLY A 243 9.35 -9.20 -19.93
N SER A 244 8.31 -9.18 -20.78
CA SER A 244 6.97 -9.60 -20.34
C SER A 244 6.79 -11.11 -20.50
N HIS A 245 6.55 -11.79 -19.39
CA HIS A 245 6.22 -13.22 -19.35
C HIS A 245 4.76 -13.52 -19.72
N LEU A 246 3.97 -12.49 -20.05
CA LEU A 246 2.58 -12.62 -20.43
C LEU A 246 2.42 -12.56 -21.96
N PRO A 247 1.51 -13.37 -22.53
CA PRO A 247 1.13 -13.21 -23.94
C PRO A 247 0.47 -11.85 -24.16
N ARG A 248 0.47 -11.37 -25.40
CA ARG A 248 -0.27 -10.16 -25.78
C ARG A 248 -1.75 -10.26 -25.34
N PRO A 249 -2.38 -9.16 -24.88
CA PRO A 249 -3.79 -9.18 -24.54
C PRO A 249 -4.62 -9.57 -25.77
N LYS A 250 -5.69 -10.34 -25.57
CA LYS A 250 -6.55 -10.84 -26.66
C LYS A 250 -7.41 -9.72 -27.26
N ASP A 251 -7.87 -8.81 -26.41
CA ASP A 251 -8.73 -7.69 -26.77
C ASP A 251 -8.44 -6.47 -25.87
N ALA A 252 -9.13 -5.36 -26.16
CA ALA A 252 -9.00 -4.12 -25.41
C ALA A 252 -9.46 -4.25 -23.95
N LEU A 253 -10.42 -5.14 -23.67
CA LEU A 253 -10.91 -5.38 -22.33
C LEU A 253 -9.84 -6.06 -21.47
N GLU A 254 -9.20 -7.11 -21.98
CA GLU A 254 -8.11 -7.80 -21.28
C GLU A 254 -6.91 -6.87 -21.08
N GLU A 255 -6.58 -6.03 -22.06
CA GLU A 255 -5.57 -4.98 -21.86
C GLU A 255 -5.96 -4.01 -20.74
N GLY A 256 -7.23 -3.60 -20.70
CA GLY A 256 -7.78 -2.75 -19.65
C GLY A 256 -7.75 -3.37 -18.27
N GLU A 257 -8.13 -4.65 -18.12
CA GLU A 257 -8.04 -5.41 -16.87
C GLU A 257 -6.58 -5.46 -16.37
N ARG A 258 -5.62 -5.65 -17.27
CA ARG A 258 -4.19 -5.65 -16.95
C ARG A 258 -3.69 -4.28 -16.47
N ILE A 259 -4.13 -3.19 -17.11
CA ILE A 259 -3.82 -1.82 -16.68
C ILE A 259 -4.44 -1.54 -15.31
N ASN A 260 -5.72 -1.89 -15.12
CA ASN A 260 -6.41 -1.68 -13.85
C ASN A 260 -5.76 -2.49 -12.72
N ALA A 261 -5.27 -3.71 -13.00
CA ALA A 261 -4.51 -4.51 -12.03
C ALA A 261 -3.28 -3.77 -11.52
N VAL A 262 -2.48 -3.17 -12.41
CA VAL A 262 -1.29 -2.39 -12.03
C VAL A 262 -1.66 -1.26 -11.09
N TRP A 263 -2.69 -0.49 -11.45
CA TRP A 263 -3.07 0.69 -10.66
C TRP A 263 -3.77 0.35 -9.36
N ALA A 264 -4.55 -0.73 -9.30
CA ALA A 264 -5.10 -1.24 -8.04
C ALA A 264 -3.97 -1.62 -7.06
N VAL A 265 -2.93 -2.33 -7.54
CA VAL A 265 -1.75 -2.68 -6.72
C VAL A 265 -0.95 -1.44 -6.31
N VAL A 266 -0.69 -0.52 -7.24
CA VAL A 266 0.05 0.73 -6.95
C VAL A 266 -0.68 1.55 -5.90
N ALA A 267 -1.99 1.76 -6.05
CA ALA A 267 -2.79 2.54 -5.09
C ALA A 267 -2.78 1.90 -3.70
N LEU A 268 -2.98 0.58 -3.63
CA LEU A 268 -2.95 -0.19 -2.38
C LEU A 268 -1.58 -0.09 -1.70
N ASN A 269 -0.49 -0.34 -2.44
CA ASN A 269 0.87 -0.25 -1.93
C ASN A 269 1.22 1.17 -1.43
N SER A 270 0.90 2.19 -2.23
CA SER A 270 1.25 3.59 -1.91
C SER A 270 0.58 4.04 -0.61
N PHE A 271 -0.72 3.75 -0.46
CA PHE A 271 -1.45 4.14 0.74
C PHE A 271 -0.97 3.37 1.98
N TRP A 272 -0.93 2.04 1.92
CA TRP A 272 -0.68 1.22 3.12
C TRP A 272 0.76 1.22 3.56
N SER A 273 1.72 1.38 2.64
CA SER A 273 3.12 1.62 3.00
C SER A 273 3.26 2.95 3.75
N ALA A 274 2.66 4.03 3.24
CA ALA A 274 2.67 5.33 3.90
C ALA A 274 1.97 5.31 5.26
N ALA A 275 0.77 4.73 5.35
CA ALA A 275 0.01 4.63 6.59
C ALA A 275 0.73 3.79 7.67
N GLY A 276 1.43 2.74 7.24
CA GLY A 276 2.25 1.87 8.10
C GLY A 276 3.65 2.39 8.38
N ARG A 277 4.08 3.47 7.71
CA ARG A 277 5.47 3.99 7.73
C ARG A 277 6.51 2.97 7.26
N TYR A 278 6.12 2.13 6.31
CA TYR A 278 7.02 1.21 5.63
C TYR A 278 7.61 1.88 4.38
N PRO A 279 8.82 1.50 3.95
CA PRO A 279 9.29 1.87 2.62
C PRO A 279 8.35 1.31 1.56
N SER A 280 8.13 2.07 0.48
CA SER A 280 7.31 1.61 -0.63
C SER A 280 7.99 0.42 -1.32
N ASN A 281 7.21 -0.61 -1.69
CA ASN A 281 7.73 -1.73 -2.47
C ASN A 281 8.03 -1.36 -3.94
N ILE A 282 7.58 -0.18 -4.38
CA ILE A 282 7.75 0.30 -5.75
C ILE A 282 8.62 1.54 -5.70
N ASP A 283 9.85 1.42 -6.19
CA ASP A 283 10.70 2.59 -6.43
C ASP A 283 10.34 3.18 -7.79
N HIS A 284 9.84 4.42 -7.79
CA HIS A 284 9.40 5.11 -9.01
C HIS A 284 10.56 5.60 -9.89
N GLN A 285 11.78 5.68 -9.36
CA GLN A 285 12.98 6.17 -10.06
C GLN A 285 13.78 5.04 -10.68
N LEU A 286 13.82 3.87 -10.03
CA LEU A 286 14.55 2.73 -10.56
C LEU A 286 13.86 2.18 -11.82
N PRO A 287 14.61 2.00 -12.93
CA PRO A 287 14.06 1.39 -14.13
C PRO A 287 13.36 0.05 -13.84
N ALA A 288 13.93 -0.84 -13.04
CA ALA A 288 13.34 -2.16 -12.80
C ALA A 288 11.93 -2.15 -12.19
N SER A 289 11.54 -1.09 -11.47
CA SER A 289 10.23 -0.98 -10.79
C SER A 289 9.37 0.19 -11.25
N ARG A 290 9.88 1.08 -12.11
CA ARG A 290 9.13 2.24 -12.58
C ARG A 290 7.87 1.84 -13.32
N VAL A 291 6.76 2.51 -13.02
CA VAL A 291 5.47 2.25 -13.67
C VAL A 291 5.34 3.11 -14.92
N ASP A 292 5.32 2.47 -16.07
CA ASP A 292 5.09 3.11 -17.38
C ASP A 292 3.66 2.90 -17.87
N ALA A 293 2.87 2.02 -17.24
CA ALA A 293 1.47 1.80 -17.64
C ALA A 293 0.69 3.14 -17.73
N PRO A 294 -0.18 3.33 -18.73
CA PRO A 294 -1.02 4.52 -18.84
C PRO A 294 -2.04 4.54 -17.69
N TRP A 295 -2.56 5.73 -17.35
CA TRP A 295 -3.59 5.86 -16.32
C TRP A 295 -4.81 4.95 -16.61
N PRO A 296 -5.43 4.36 -15.57
CA PRO A 296 -6.50 3.39 -15.75
C PRO A 296 -7.80 4.08 -16.17
N LEU A 297 -8.69 3.34 -16.83
CA LEU A 297 -10.06 3.73 -17.12
C LEU A 297 -11.04 2.88 -16.31
N GLU A 298 -12.29 3.33 -16.22
CA GLU A 298 -13.39 2.45 -15.81
C GLU A 298 -13.51 1.28 -16.79
N THR A 299 -13.81 0.08 -16.30
CA THR A 299 -13.85 -1.14 -17.14
C THR A 299 -14.69 -0.99 -18.42
N PRO A 300 -15.92 -0.42 -18.38
CA PRO A 300 -16.70 -0.17 -19.60
C PRO A 300 -16.01 0.75 -20.62
N GLY A 301 -15.15 1.66 -20.14
CA GLY A 301 -14.44 2.64 -20.97
C GLY A 301 -13.49 1.98 -21.96
N TYR A 302 -12.86 0.85 -21.62
CA TYR A 302 -11.98 0.13 -22.54
C TYR A 302 -12.71 -0.50 -23.73
N ILE A 303 -14.02 -0.75 -23.58
CA ILE A 303 -14.86 -1.30 -24.65
C ILE A 303 -15.43 -0.16 -25.51
N SER A 304 -15.96 0.89 -24.86
CA SER A 304 -16.59 2.01 -25.57
C SER A 304 -15.57 2.91 -26.28
N GLU A 305 -14.44 3.18 -25.65
CA GLU A 305 -13.37 4.05 -26.14
C GLU A 305 -12.00 3.39 -25.90
N PRO A 306 -11.63 2.37 -26.71
CA PRO A 306 -10.35 1.68 -26.56
C PRO A 306 -9.16 2.64 -26.64
N LEU A 307 -8.09 2.30 -25.93
CA LEU A 307 -6.86 3.09 -25.96
C LEU A 307 -6.27 3.15 -27.38
N PRO A 308 -5.93 4.35 -27.90
CA PRO A 308 -5.37 4.49 -29.25
C PRO A 308 -4.16 3.58 -29.48
N HIS A 309 -4.07 2.88 -30.62
CA HIS A 309 -3.02 1.89 -30.86
C HIS A 309 -1.58 2.45 -30.77
N ASN A 310 -1.41 3.73 -31.10
CA ASN A 310 -0.15 4.45 -31.03
C ASN A 310 0.17 5.03 -29.65
N LEU A 311 -0.75 4.97 -28.68
CA LEU A 311 -0.51 5.46 -27.33
C LEU A 311 0.67 4.69 -26.71
N ARG A 312 1.70 5.44 -26.31
CA ARG A 312 2.84 4.98 -25.54
C ARG A 312 3.02 5.89 -24.34
N SER A 313 3.47 5.31 -23.25
CA SER A 313 3.65 6.00 -21.98
C SER A 313 5.06 5.73 -21.44
N SER A 314 5.54 6.61 -20.57
CA SER A 314 6.78 6.43 -19.82
C SER A 314 6.72 7.29 -18.58
N HIS A 315 7.30 6.81 -17.48
CA HIS A 315 7.44 7.57 -16.23
C HIS A 315 6.11 8.15 -15.73
N THR A 316 5.00 7.40 -15.84
CA THR A 316 3.64 7.91 -15.62
C THR A 316 3.49 8.59 -14.26
N ILE A 317 3.99 7.95 -13.20
CA ILE A 317 3.96 8.49 -11.83
C ILE A 317 4.83 9.75 -11.70
N LEU A 318 6.06 9.72 -12.22
CA LEU A 318 6.99 10.84 -12.10
C LEU A 318 6.52 12.07 -12.88
N ASN A 319 5.91 11.89 -14.05
CA ASN A 319 5.32 12.98 -14.82
C ASN A 319 4.20 13.67 -14.05
N PHE A 320 3.31 12.88 -13.43
CA PHE A 320 2.24 13.42 -12.58
C PHE A 320 2.79 14.18 -11.36
N LEU A 321 3.75 13.60 -10.65
CA LEU A 321 4.43 14.26 -9.52
C LEU A 321 5.26 15.47 -9.95
N SER A 322 5.66 15.55 -11.22
CA SER A 322 6.29 16.72 -11.85
C SER A 322 5.28 17.75 -12.35
N ASN A 323 4.01 17.61 -11.96
CA ASN A 323 2.92 18.50 -12.34
C ASN A 323 2.69 18.58 -13.86
N VAL A 324 2.99 17.51 -14.61
CA VAL A 324 2.63 17.42 -16.04
C VAL A 324 1.13 17.12 -16.16
N PRO A 325 0.35 17.87 -16.97
CA PRO A 325 -1.05 17.53 -17.23
C PRO A 325 -1.18 16.26 -18.06
N ASP A 326 -2.12 15.38 -17.72
CA ASP A 326 -2.29 14.07 -18.37
C ASP A 326 -3.71 13.77 -18.86
N GLY A 327 -4.70 14.62 -18.56
CA GLY A 327 -6.10 14.46 -19.00
C GLY A 327 -6.83 13.25 -18.42
N ALA A 328 -6.27 12.53 -17.45
CA ALA A 328 -6.85 11.31 -16.92
C ALA A 328 -7.68 11.55 -15.64
N TYR A 329 -9.01 11.49 -15.79
CA TYR A 329 -9.99 11.84 -14.76
C TYR A 329 -10.96 10.70 -14.37
N SER A 330 -10.70 9.47 -14.82
CA SER A 330 -11.48 8.31 -14.36
C SER A 330 -11.36 8.15 -12.84
N LEU A 331 -12.38 7.59 -12.17
CA LEU A 331 -12.30 7.36 -10.72
C LEU A 331 -11.11 6.49 -10.30
N PRO A 332 -10.75 5.37 -10.99
CA PRO A 332 -9.55 4.62 -10.63
C PRO A 332 -8.26 5.42 -10.82
N ALA A 333 -8.18 6.32 -11.82
CA ALA A 333 -7.02 7.19 -12.00
C ALA A 333 -6.92 8.23 -10.89
N LEU A 334 -8.03 8.91 -10.57
CA LEU A 334 -8.10 9.89 -9.48
C LEU A 334 -7.78 9.27 -8.13
N TYR A 335 -8.27 8.05 -7.87
CA TYR A 335 -7.94 7.30 -6.65
C TYR A 335 -6.46 6.95 -6.56
N SER A 336 -5.87 6.42 -7.65
CA SER A 336 -4.44 6.10 -7.69
C SER A 336 -3.58 7.34 -7.46
N LYS A 337 -3.91 8.46 -8.12
CA LYS A 337 -3.25 9.76 -7.95
C LYS A 337 -3.35 10.25 -6.50
N ALA A 338 -4.53 10.17 -5.88
CA ALA A 338 -4.73 10.60 -4.50
C ALA A 338 -3.93 9.75 -3.50
N CYS A 339 -3.82 8.43 -3.71
CA CYS A 339 -2.97 7.56 -2.90
C CYS A 339 -1.48 7.92 -3.03
N LEU A 340 -1.00 8.18 -4.25
CA LEU A 340 0.37 8.64 -4.50
C LEU A 340 0.66 10.00 -3.83
N LEU A 341 -0.26 10.96 -3.95
CA LEU A 341 -0.11 12.26 -3.29
C LEU A 341 -0.06 12.13 -1.76
N PHE A 342 -0.89 11.26 -1.19
CA PHE A 342 -0.86 10.96 0.23
C PHE A 342 0.46 10.31 0.67
N GLU A 343 0.99 9.38 -0.13
CA GLU A 343 2.30 8.76 0.12
C GLU A 343 3.41 9.80 0.12
N GLN A 344 3.51 10.62 -0.93
CA GLN A 344 4.56 11.64 -1.04
C GLN A 344 4.46 12.68 0.10
N ALA A 345 3.25 13.12 0.46
CA ALA A 345 3.06 14.05 1.57
C ALA A 345 3.44 13.43 2.92
N SER A 346 3.15 12.13 3.11
CA SER A 346 3.52 11.40 4.33
C SER A 346 5.03 11.22 4.43
N ILE A 347 5.71 10.88 3.33
CA ILE A 347 7.18 10.77 3.27
C ILE A 347 7.82 12.10 3.69
N LEU A 348 7.40 13.23 3.11
CA LEU A 348 7.93 14.54 3.48
C LEU A 348 7.66 14.89 4.95
N ASN A 349 6.47 14.58 5.45
CA ASN A 349 6.14 14.79 6.87
C ASN A 349 7.06 13.97 7.80
N TYR A 350 7.41 12.74 7.42
CA TYR A 350 8.27 11.87 8.22
C TYR A 350 9.76 12.22 8.11
N GLN A 351 10.19 12.79 6.98
CA GLN A 351 11.57 13.24 6.75
C GLN A 351 11.88 14.58 7.42
N TYR A 352 10.86 15.37 7.77
CA TYR A 352 11.08 16.67 8.39
C TYR A 352 11.84 16.58 9.72
N SER A 353 12.91 17.35 9.82
CA SER A 353 13.64 17.61 11.06
C SER A 353 13.84 19.13 11.22
N PRO A 354 13.60 19.71 12.41
CA PRO A 354 13.84 21.13 12.66
C PRO A 354 15.28 21.58 12.38
N ASN A 355 16.24 20.65 12.45
CA ASN A 355 17.66 20.88 12.20
C ASN A 355 18.13 19.98 11.06
N MET A 356 17.79 20.32 9.82
CA MET A 356 18.27 19.58 8.65
C MET A 356 19.82 19.58 8.63
N PRO A 357 20.46 18.41 8.45
CA PRO A 357 21.92 18.25 8.56
C PRO A 357 22.73 19.21 7.69
N THR A 358 22.25 19.47 6.48
CA THR A 358 22.91 20.35 5.52
C THR A 358 21.96 21.40 4.95
N ARG A 359 22.52 22.55 4.54
CA ARG A 359 21.74 23.60 3.86
C ARG A 359 21.17 23.11 2.54
N GLU A 360 21.84 22.18 1.87
CA GLU A 360 21.38 21.64 0.60
C GLU A 360 20.19 20.68 0.79
N GLU A 361 20.24 19.79 1.79
CA GLU A 361 19.10 18.95 2.15
C GLU A 361 17.86 19.80 2.52
N GLY A 362 18.06 20.89 3.27
CA GLY A 362 16.98 21.82 3.59
C GLY A 362 16.36 22.48 2.34
N ARG A 363 17.17 22.88 1.36
CA ARG A 363 16.69 23.45 0.09
C ARG A 363 15.97 22.42 -0.76
N GLN A 364 16.51 21.21 -0.89
CA GLN A 364 15.89 20.13 -1.63
C GLN A 364 14.53 19.77 -1.03
N PHE A 365 14.47 19.65 0.30
CA PHE A 365 13.22 19.40 1.01
C PHE A 365 12.17 20.50 0.75
N SER A 366 12.56 21.78 0.84
CA SER A 366 11.67 22.90 0.53
C SER A 366 11.13 22.82 -0.90
N ARG A 367 11.99 22.54 -1.89
CA ARG A 367 11.57 22.40 -3.30
C ARG A 367 10.58 21.24 -3.47
N SER A 368 10.82 20.11 -2.82
CA SER A 368 9.90 18.97 -2.84
C SER A 368 8.53 19.33 -2.24
N CYS A 369 8.50 20.10 -1.15
CA CYS A 369 7.27 20.61 -0.56
C CYS A 369 6.52 21.55 -1.51
N ASP A 370 7.23 22.49 -2.14
CA ASP A 370 6.64 23.46 -3.09
C ASP A 370 6.07 22.74 -4.33
N GLN A 371 6.82 21.78 -4.88
CA GLN A 371 6.39 20.95 -6.00
C GLN A 371 5.13 20.15 -5.66
N LEU A 372 5.14 19.44 -4.53
CA LEU A 372 3.97 18.66 -4.11
C LEU A 372 2.75 19.56 -3.82
N SER A 373 2.98 20.75 -3.24
CA SER A 373 1.92 21.75 -3.04
C SER A 373 1.29 22.18 -4.36
N ALA A 374 2.10 22.40 -5.41
CA ALA A 374 1.60 22.75 -6.74
C ALA A 374 0.74 21.63 -7.36
N VAL A 375 1.20 20.37 -7.27
CA VAL A 375 0.43 19.22 -7.77
C VAL A 375 -0.88 19.04 -7.00
N LEU A 376 -0.84 19.14 -5.68
CA LEU A 376 -2.04 19.05 -4.83
C LEU A 376 -3.06 20.14 -5.15
N LYS A 377 -2.61 21.38 -5.36
CA LYS A 377 -3.48 22.50 -5.75
C LYS A 377 -4.18 22.23 -7.08
N ARG A 378 -3.44 21.79 -8.10
CA ARG A 378 -4.05 21.43 -9.40
C ARG A 378 -5.04 20.27 -9.25
N PHE A 379 -4.61 19.19 -8.61
CA PHE A 379 -5.44 18.00 -8.42
C PHE A 379 -6.76 18.34 -7.71
N ASN A 380 -6.71 19.13 -6.64
CA ASN A 380 -7.89 19.55 -5.90
C ASN A 380 -8.80 20.50 -6.69
N ALA A 381 -8.25 21.32 -7.58
CA ALA A 381 -9.03 22.23 -8.43
C ALA A 381 -9.79 21.46 -9.52
N GLU A 382 -9.25 20.34 -9.99
CA GLU A 382 -9.85 19.50 -11.04
C GLU A 382 -10.75 18.39 -10.47
N LEU A 383 -10.75 18.19 -9.15
CA LEU A 383 -11.49 17.10 -8.52
C LEU A 383 -13.01 17.36 -8.48
N PRO A 384 -13.85 16.45 -9.02
CA PRO A 384 -15.30 16.58 -8.91
C PRO A 384 -15.77 16.53 -7.45
N SER A 385 -16.79 17.31 -7.13
CA SER A 385 -17.42 17.23 -5.80
C SER A 385 -18.07 15.85 -5.61
N PRO A 386 -17.92 15.18 -4.46
CA PRO A 386 -18.62 13.92 -4.21
C PRO A 386 -20.15 14.03 -4.38
N SER A 387 -20.73 15.21 -4.16
CA SER A 387 -22.17 15.45 -4.36
C SER A 387 -22.61 15.39 -5.83
N THR A 388 -21.71 15.46 -6.81
CA THR A 388 -22.07 15.38 -8.24
C THR A 388 -22.19 13.95 -8.75
N ALA A 389 -21.82 12.94 -7.95
CA ALA A 389 -21.88 11.56 -8.37
C ALA A 389 -23.34 11.09 -8.53
N THR A 390 -23.63 10.37 -9.62
CA THR A 390 -24.98 9.88 -9.94
C THR A 390 -25.30 8.53 -9.31
N THR A 391 -24.28 7.78 -8.87
CA THR A 391 -24.42 6.47 -8.24
C THR A 391 -23.77 6.45 -6.86
N VAL A 392 -24.30 5.63 -5.96
CA VAL A 392 -23.77 5.49 -4.60
C VAL A 392 -22.31 5.00 -4.60
N PRO A 393 -21.90 3.97 -5.37
CA PRO A 393 -20.50 3.54 -5.41
C PRO A 393 -19.54 4.65 -5.88
N ALA A 394 -19.92 5.41 -6.92
CA ALA A 394 -19.13 6.55 -7.37
C ALA A 394 -19.04 7.64 -6.31
N GLN A 395 -20.14 7.92 -5.58
CA GLN A 395 -20.15 8.88 -4.48
C GLN A 395 -19.24 8.45 -3.33
N ARG A 396 -19.28 7.17 -2.94
CA ARG A 396 -18.38 6.58 -1.92
C ARG A 396 -16.91 6.75 -2.34
N ARG A 397 -16.58 6.37 -3.57
CA ARG A 397 -15.21 6.46 -4.11
C ARG A 397 -14.74 7.91 -4.17
N LEU A 398 -15.56 8.85 -4.66
CA LEU A 398 -15.22 10.27 -4.70
C LEU A 398 -15.02 10.87 -3.31
N LEU A 399 -15.84 10.49 -2.32
CA LEU A 399 -15.63 10.93 -0.93
C LEU A 399 -14.26 10.49 -0.40
N VAL A 400 -13.85 9.25 -0.70
CA VAL A 400 -12.53 8.73 -0.32
C VAL A 400 -11.41 9.51 -1.03
N ILE A 401 -11.53 9.77 -2.33
CA ILE A 401 -10.54 10.55 -3.11
C ILE A 401 -10.41 11.99 -2.59
N TYR A 402 -11.55 12.65 -2.35
CA TYR A 402 -11.62 13.99 -1.78
C TYR A 402 -10.93 14.04 -0.42
N THR A 403 -11.21 13.06 0.44
CA THR A 403 -10.61 13.01 1.77
C THR A 403 -9.11 12.68 1.72
N LEU A 404 -8.68 11.75 0.86
CA LEU A 404 -7.27 11.41 0.64
C LEU A 404 -6.45 12.64 0.26
N SER A 405 -6.90 13.38 -0.75
CA SER A 405 -6.21 14.57 -1.26
C SER A 405 -6.13 15.69 -0.23
N HIS A 406 -7.20 15.93 0.53
CA HIS A 406 -7.20 16.91 1.62
C HIS A 406 -6.32 16.46 2.79
N VAL A 407 -6.31 15.17 3.12
CA VAL A 407 -5.39 14.64 4.14
C VAL A 407 -3.94 14.70 3.67
N ALA A 408 -3.65 14.55 2.38
CA ALA A 408 -2.31 14.78 1.84
C ALA A 408 -1.84 16.24 2.07
N VAL A 409 -2.73 17.23 1.87
CA VAL A 409 -2.45 18.63 2.24
C VAL A 409 -2.19 18.76 3.75
N ILE A 410 -2.99 18.11 4.59
CA ILE A 410 -2.76 18.10 6.04
C ILE A 410 -1.37 17.54 6.36
N GLN A 411 -1.00 16.38 5.81
CA GLN A 411 0.29 15.74 6.06
C GLN A 411 1.46 16.67 5.67
N LEU A 412 1.38 17.29 4.49
CA LEU A 412 2.42 18.21 4.00
C LEU A 412 2.65 19.39 4.94
N HIS A 413 1.58 19.95 5.53
CA HIS A 413 1.69 21.11 6.41
C HIS A 413 1.89 20.75 7.90
N TYR A 414 1.57 19.52 8.32
CA TYR A 414 1.51 19.15 9.74
C TYR A 414 2.85 19.30 10.46
N ALA A 415 3.95 18.95 9.79
CA ALA A 415 5.31 19.10 10.28
C ALA A 415 5.65 20.53 10.76
N PHE A 416 4.99 21.54 10.19
CA PHE A 416 5.31 22.95 10.42
C PHE A 416 4.32 23.67 11.36
N VAL A 417 3.27 23.00 11.84
CA VAL A 417 2.18 23.63 12.61
C VAL A 417 2.68 24.36 13.87
N GLY A 418 3.73 23.84 14.52
CA GLY A 418 4.31 24.45 15.72
C GLY A 418 5.15 25.71 15.45
N GLN A 419 5.58 25.95 14.21
CA GLN A 419 6.52 27.02 13.85
C GLN A 419 5.95 28.00 12.81
N ASN A 420 4.93 27.59 12.07
CA ASN A 420 4.37 28.35 10.96
C ASN A 420 2.84 28.49 11.12
N ALA A 421 2.40 29.72 11.38
CA ALA A 421 0.99 30.06 11.55
C ALA A 421 0.16 29.80 10.28
N ASP A 422 0.74 29.95 9.08
CA ASP A 422 0.05 29.67 7.81
C ASP A 422 -0.20 28.18 7.64
N SER A 423 0.79 27.33 7.96
CA SER A 423 0.60 25.88 7.98
C SER A 423 -0.46 25.44 8.99
N ARG A 424 -0.49 26.06 10.18
CA ARG A 424 -1.55 25.82 11.17
C ARG A 424 -2.94 26.18 10.62
N ARG A 425 -3.08 27.37 10.03
CA ARG A 425 -4.35 27.81 9.39
C ARG A 425 -4.76 26.88 8.25
N GLN A 426 -3.82 26.48 7.41
CA GLN A 426 -4.07 25.59 6.27
C GLN A 426 -4.56 24.21 6.73
N VAL A 427 -3.92 23.61 7.73
CA VAL A 427 -4.32 22.31 8.30
C VAL A 427 -5.76 22.36 8.84
N LEU A 428 -6.09 23.40 9.62
CA LEU A 428 -7.43 23.57 10.18
C LEU A 428 -8.49 23.85 9.12
N SER A 429 -8.20 24.73 8.16
CA SER A 429 -9.10 25.03 7.05
C SER A 429 -9.39 23.76 6.24
N THR A 430 -8.36 22.98 5.94
CA THR A 430 -8.47 21.73 5.18
C THR A 430 -9.29 20.68 5.93
N ALA A 431 -9.05 20.50 7.22
CA ALA A 431 -9.85 19.59 8.06
C ALA A 431 -11.33 20.00 8.13
N ASN A 432 -11.62 21.31 8.22
CA ASN A 432 -12.98 21.84 8.18
C ASN A 432 -13.67 21.60 6.84
N SER A 433 -12.96 21.69 5.71
CA SER A 433 -13.51 21.34 4.38
C SER A 433 -13.96 19.88 4.31
N ILE A 434 -13.19 18.96 4.89
CA ILE A 434 -13.58 17.54 5.01
C ILE A 434 -14.85 17.41 5.86
N VAL A 435 -14.92 18.04 7.04
CA VAL A 435 -16.12 18.02 7.89
C VAL A 435 -17.34 18.59 7.17
N LYS A 436 -17.18 19.67 6.41
CA LYS A 436 -18.25 20.26 5.60
C LYS A 436 -18.72 19.30 4.52
N CYS A 437 -17.79 18.60 3.85
CA CYS A 437 -18.11 17.58 2.86
C CYS A 437 -18.89 16.42 3.50
N LEU A 438 -18.44 15.89 4.64
CA LEU A 438 -19.13 14.83 5.39
C LEU A 438 -20.57 15.24 5.78
N LYS A 439 -20.80 16.50 6.15
CA LYS A 439 -22.14 17.03 6.45
C LYS A 439 -23.04 17.08 5.21
N SER A 440 -22.47 17.35 4.06
CA SER A 440 -23.24 17.52 2.80
C SER A 440 -23.67 16.20 2.17
N ILE A 441 -23.15 15.06 2.63
CA ILE A 441 -23.41 13.74 2.09
C ILE A 441 -24.25 12.93 3.07
N GLY A 442 -25.30 12.29 2.57
CA GLY A 442 -26.11 11.36 3.34
C GLY A 442 -25.38 10.04 3.61
N LEU A 443 -24.44 10.02 4.57
CA LEU A 443 -23.62 8.84 4.90
C LEU A 443 -24.46 7.60 5.27
N GLN A 444 -25.70 7.80 5.72
CA GLN A 444 -26.63 6.70 6.06
C GLN A 444 -27.02 5.85 4.84
N HIS A 445 -26.89 6.37 3.63
CA HIS A 445 -27.17 5.61 2.40
C HIS A 445 -25.99 4.71 2.01
N PHE A 446 -24.83 4.85 2.65
CA PHE A 446 -23.67 4.01 2.41
C PHE A 446 -23.81 2.74 3.24
N ASN A 447 -24.73 1.88 2.83
CA ASN A 447 -24.90 0.56 3.42
C ASN A 447 -23.63 -0.28 3.18
N GLY A 448 -23.22 -1.07 4.17
CA GLY A 448 -22.14 -2.05 4.04
C GLY A 448 -20.74 -1.48 4.31
N VAL A 449 -19.76 -1.95 3.53
CA VAL A 449 -18.33 -1.69 3.76
C VAL A 449 -17.87 -0.50 2.93
N ILE A 450 -17.15 0.44 3.55
CA ILE A 450 -16.36 1.45 2.85
C ILE A 450 -14.89 1.03 2.79
N ASP A 451 -14.16 1.55 1.82
CA ASP A 451 -12.72 1.35 1.67
C ASP A 451 -11.99 1.55 3.02
N PRO A 452 -11.24 0.55 3.54
CA PRO A 452 -10.60 0.61 4.85
C PRO A 452 -9.61 1.78 5.01
N VAL A 453 -9.12 2.35 3.90
CA VAL A 453 -8.29 3.57 3.94
C VAL A 453 -9.01 4.72 4.66
N PHE A 454 -10.34 4.79 4.55
CA PHE A 454 -11.14 5.89 5.09
C PHE A 454 -11.07 5.99 6.62
N ALA A 455 -10.92 4.85 7.31
CA ALA A 455 -10.76 4.81 8.75
C ALA A 455 -9.49 5.51 9.22
N VAL A 456 -8.38 5.34 8.49
CA VAL A 456 -7.11 6.00 8.78
C VAL A 456 -7.23 7.50 8.54
N LEU A 457 -7.89 7.90 7.45
CA LEU A 457 -8.06 9.29 7.06
C LEU A 457 -8.91 10.05 8.08
N LEU A 458 -10.08 9.53 8.45
CA LEU A 458 -10.95 10.16 9.44
C LEU A 458 -10.27 10.27 10.81
N LYS A 459 -9.46 9.28 11.21
CA LYS A 459 -8.62 9.39 12.40
C LYS A 459 -7.61 10.53 12.31
N ILE A 460 -6.95 10.73 11.16
CA ILE A 460 -6.02 11.85 10.97
C ILE A 460 -6.75 13.18 11.11
N VAL A 461 -7.92 13.32 10.48
CA VAL A 461 -8.76 14.53 10.55
C VAL A 461 -9.20 14.81 11.98
N GLY A 462 -9.69 13.80 12.71
CA GLY A 462 -10.07 13.97 14.12
C GLY A 462 -8.90 14.38 15.00
N LYS A 463 -7.70 13.83 14.76
CA LYS A 463 -6.48 14.22 15.50
C LYS A 463 -6.09 15.68 15.30
N VAL A 464 -6.38 16.28 14.15
CA VAL A 464 -6.14 17.71 13.91
C VAL A 464 -6.95 18.56 14.90
N PHE A 465 -8.26 18.31 15.00
CA PHE A 465 -9.13 19.07 15.91
C PHE A 465 -8.78 18.83 17.38
N ILE A 466 -8.44 17.59 17.75
CA ILE A 466 -7.98 17.24 19.11
C ILE A 466 -6.68 17.97 19.44
N ALA A 467 -5.72 18.04 18.52
CA ALA A 467 -4.46 18.76 18.73
C ALA A 467 -4.69 20.27 18.90
N GLU A 468 -5.62 20.85 18.12
CA GLU A 468 -5.99 22.27 18.25
C GLU A 468 -6.72 22.57 19.58
N LEU A 469 -7.58 21.65 20.04
CA LEU A 469 -8.23 21.74 21.36
C LEU A 469 -7.23 21.69 22.52
N ALA A 470 -6.17 20.88 22.40
CA ALA A 470 -5.11 20.79 23.39
C ALA A 470 -4.12 21.97 23.35
N SER A 471 -4.22 22.86 22.36
CA SER A 471 -3.31 23.99 22.22
C SER A 471 -3.54 25.01 23.33
N SER A 472 -2.45 25.59 23.87
CA SER A 472 -2.52 26.65 24.87
C SER A 472 -3.16 27.95 24.36
N ALA A 473 -3.21 28.13 23.05
CA ALA A 473 -3.86 29.27 22.40
C ALA A 473 -4.64 28.76 21.17
N PRO A 474 -5.86 28.21 21.36
CA PRO A 474 -6.68 27.74 20.26
C PRO A 474 -7.13 28.94 19.40
N SER A 475 -7.02 28.79 18.09
CA SER A 475 -7.39 29.84 17.12
C SER A 475 -8.89 29.87 16.80
N VAL A 476 -9.63 28.84 17.23
CA VAL A 476 -11.05 28.62 16.96
C VAL A 476 -11.75 28.31 18.29
N ASP A 477 -13.03 28.68 18.41
CA ASP A 477 -13.86 28.35 19.57
C ASP A 477 -13.79 26.84 19.89
N PRO A 478 -13.37 26.45 21.11
CA PRO A 478 -13.31 25.06 21.55
C PRO A 478 -14.62 24.29 21.35
N ARG A 479 -15.79 24.94 21.41
CA ARG A 479 -17.09 24.28 21.17
C ARG A 479 -17.25 23.81 19.72
N LEU A 480 -16.77 24.60 18.77
CA LEU A 480 -16.82 24.27 17.34
C LEU A 480 -15.83 23.13 17.01
N LEU A 481 -14.66 23.15 17.64
CA LEU A 481 -13.67 22.07 17.51
C LEU A 481 -14.21 20.75 18.09
N ALA A 482 -14.81 20.80 19.29
CA ALA A 482 -15.47 19.66 19.92
C ALA A 482 -16.57 19.06 19.03
N SER A 483 -17.45 19.92 18.48
CA SER A 483 -18.50 19.51 17.54
C SER A 483 -17.92 18.83 16.28
N SER A 484 -16.77 19.30 15.80
CA SER A 484 -16.10 18.71 14.62
C SER A 484 -15.53 17.32 14.94
N VAL A 485 -14.92 17.12 16.12
CA VAL A 485 -14.46 15.80 16.58
C VAL A 485 -15.64 14.83 16.71
N GLU A 486 -16.73 15.27 17.34
CA GLU A 486 -17.95 14.48 17.53
C GLU A 486 -18.59 14.09 16.20
N LEU A 487 -18.58 14.98 15.21
CA LEU A 487 -19.06 14.65 13.88
C LEU A 487 -18.19 13.62 13.17
N VAL A 488 -16.86 13.75 13.24
CA VAL A 488 -15.94 12.76 12.66
C VAL A 488 -16.19 11.39 13.29
N MET A 489 -16.31 11.32 14.62
CA MET A 489 -16.61 10.06 15.33
C MET A 489 -17.99 9.50 14.96
N LYS A 490 -19.01 10.37 14.80
CA LYS A 490 -20.34 9.96 14.31
C LYS A 490 -20.26 9.40 12.89
N ALA A 491 -19.50 10.03 11.98
CA ALA A 491 -19.30 9.52 10.63
C ALA A 491 -18.60 8.15 10.64
N MET A 492 -17.56 7.97 11.47
CA MET A 492 -16.89 6.68 11.64
C MET A 492 -17.83 5.61 12.21
N SER A 493 -18.75 5.97 13.12
CA SER A 493 -19.75 5.04 13.66
C SER A 493 -20.84 4.67 12.65
N ILE A 494 -21.21 5.57 11.73
CA ILE A 494 -22.19 5.28 10.66
C ILE A 494 -21.57 4.34 9.64
N LEU A 495 -20.31 4.60 9.27
CA LEU A 495 -19.60 3.87 8.22
C LEU A 495 -18.91 2.59 8.72
N GLY A 496 -18.82 2.40 10.03
CA GLY A 496 -18.16 1.27 10.66
C GLY A 496 -19.15 0.35 11.36
N GLY A 497 -19.22 -0.92 10.93
CA GLY A 497 -19.94 -1.96 11.66
C GLY A 497 -19.22 -2.37 12.96
N PRO A 498 -19.92 -3.00 13.93
CA PRO A 498 -19.33 -3.49 15.17
C PRO A 498 -18.08 -4.35 14.92
N GLY A 499 -17.00 -4.09 15.66
CA GLY A 499 -15.74 -4.85 15.55
C GLY A 499 -14.93 -4.58 14.28
N SER A 500 -15.34 -3.63 13.42
CA SER A 500 -14.58 -3.26 12.22
C SER A 500 -13.32 -2.47 12.55
N PHE A 501 -12.37 -2.43 11.59
CA PHE A 501 -11.21 -1.54 11.67
C PHE A 501 -11.61 -0.07 11.84
N MET A 502 -12.69 0.39 11.19
CA MET A 502 -13.25 1.73 11.36
C MET A 502 -13.61 2.00 12.83
N SER A 503 -14.34 1.09 13.47
CA SER A 503 -14.71 1.20 14.89
C SER A 503 -13.47 1.21 15.80
N SER A 504 -12.47 0.36 15.53
CA SER A 504 -11.20 0.37 16.25
C SER A 504 -10.49 1.73 16.18
N GLN A 505 -10.42 2.33 14.98
CA GLN A 505 -9.83 3.66 14.81
C GLN A 505 -10.65 4.75 15.53
N ALA A 506 -11.99 4.64 15.55
CA ALA A 506 -12.86 5.55 16.28
C ALA A 506 -12.65 5.46 17.80
N THR A 507 -12.48 4.25 18.36
CA THR A 507 -12.15 4.05 19.78
C THR A 507 -10.83 4.70 20.16
N VAL A 508 -9.79 4.55 19.32
CA VAL A 508 -8.50 5.22 19.53
C VAL A 508 -8.66 6.74 19.54
N LEU A 509 -9.48 7.28 18.65
CA LEU A 509 -9.75 8.71 18.57
C LEU A 509 -10.53 9.21 19.80
N GLN A 510 -11.57 8.48 20.21
CA GLN A 510 -12.38 8.76 21.41
C GLN A 510 -11.51 8.81 22.67
N GLY A 511 -10.61 7.83 22.86
CA GLY A 511 -9.71 7.79 24.01
C GLY A 511 -8.82 9.05 24.10
N LYS A 512 -8.30 9.52 22.97
CA LYS A 512 -7.52 10.77 22.91
C LYS A 512 -8.36 11.99 23.24
N TYR A 513 -9.59 12.07 22.72
CA TYR A 513 -10.49 13.19 22.98
C TYR A 513 -10.90 13.27 24.46
N THR A 514 -11.20 12.13 25.09
CA THR A 514 -11.52 12.09 26.53
C THR A 514 -10.34 12.46 27.41
N GLY A 515 -9.10 12.21 26.96
CA GLY A 515 -7.89 12.56 27.69
C GLY A 515 -7.64 14.07 27.80
N ILE A 516 -8.25 14.90 26.96
CA ILE A 516 -8.17 16.37 27.04
C ILE A 516 -9.23 16.96 27.99
N LYS A 517 -10.37 16.27 28.14
CA LYS A 517 -11.49 16.73 28.98
C LYS A 517 -11.27 16.47 30.48
N ARG A 518 -10.30 15.63 30.83
CA ARG A 518 -9.84 15.42 32.21
C ARG A 518 -8.68 16.34 32.49
#